data_AF-A0A7G8GP06-F1
#
_entry.id   AF-A0A7G8GP06-F1
#
_cell.length_a   1.000
_cell.length_b   1.000
_cell.length_c   1.000
_cell.angle_alpha   90.00
_cell.angle_beta   90.00
_cell.angle_gamma   90.00
#
_symmetry.space_group_name_H-M   'P 1'
#
loop_
_entity.id
_entity.type
_entity.pdbx_description
1 polymer ?
#
loop_
_entity_poly.entity_id
_entity_poly.type
_entity_poly.pdbx_seq_one_letter_code
_entity_poly.pdbx_strand_id
1 'polypeptide(L)'
;MDGALIEETIRTLFTDLKEDKVESILVQCADWGINVRMFLNGEIVELDLLKNYEGYEVTFVEERDKEPAQIDDLGDLIQLLKVS
;
A
#
# COMPACT_ATOMS: atom_id res chain seq x y z
N MET A 1 5.81 -14.58 4.90
CA MET A 1 4.58 -14.72 4.08
C MET A 1 5.03 -14.82 2.64
N ASP A 2 4.35 -15.61 1.84
CA ASP A 2 4.61 -15.71 0.41
C ASP A 2 4.35 -14.35 -0.26
N GLY A 3 5.28 -13.88 -1.09
CA GLY A 3 5.15 -12.61 -1.81
C GLY A 3 3.90 -12.57 -2.70
N ALA A 4 3.51 -13.73 -3.25
CA ALA A 4 2.28 -13.85 -4.06
C ALA A 4 1.02 -13.60 -3.21
N LEU A 5 0.97 -14.12 -1.99
CA LEU A 5 -0.17 -13.91 -1.07
C LEU A 5 -0.28 -12.44 -0.65
N ILE A 6 0.85 -11.78 -0.39
CA ILE A 6 0.88 -10.35 -0.05
C ILE A 6 0.37 -9.51 -1.22
N GLU A 7 0.86 -9.79 -2.44
CA GLU A 7 0.41 -9.11 -3.65
C GLU A 7 -1.10 -9.28 -3.86
N GLU A 8 -1.62 -10.50 -3.77
CA GLU A 8 -3.05 -10.79 -3.90
C GLU A 8 -3.88 -10.05 -2.84
N THR A 9 -3.40 -10.02 -1.58
CA THR A 9 -4.06 -9.32 -0.48
C THR A 9 -4.17 -7.82 -0.77
N ILE A 10 -3.07 -7.17 -1.16
CA ILE A 10 -3.04 -5.75 -1.49
C ILE A 10 -3.95 -5.45 -2.70
N ARG A 11 -3.88 -6.25 -3.76
CA ARG A 11 -4.74 -6.06 -4.94
C ARG A 11 -6.22 -6.17 -4.60
N THR A 12 -6.59 -7.14 -3.76
CA THR A 12 -7.98 -7.34 -3.34
C THR A 12 -8.48 -6.13 -2.55
N LEU A 13 -7.69 -5.65 -1.57
CA LEU A 13 -8.03 -4.47 -0.78
C LEU A 13 -8.40 -3.25 -1.63
N PHE A 14 -7.63 -3.00 -2.68
CA PHE A 14 -7.84 -1.85 -3.57
C PHE A 14 -8.87 -2.08 -4.68
N THR A 15 -9.26 -3.34 -4.94
CA THR A 15 -10.33 -3.67 -5.91
C THR A 15 -11.72 -3.53 -5.30
N ASP A 16 -11.83 -3.67 -3.98
CA ASP A 16 -13.11 -3.65 -3.23
C ASP A 16 -13.57 -2.24 -2.82
N LEU A 17 -12.85 -1.19 -3.24
CA LEU A 17 -13.21 0.20 -2.98
C LEU A 17 -14.50 0.60 -3.71
N LYS A 18 -15.36 1.34 -3.01
CA LYS A 18 -16.70 1.72 -3.49
C LYS A 18 -16.75 3.14 -4.04
N GLU A 19 -16.06 4.07 -3.42
CA GLU A 19 -16.05 5.50 -3.76
C GLU A 19 -14.80 5.84 -4.57
N ASP A 20 -13.66 5.29 -4.18
CA ASP A 20 -12.38 5.55 -4.81
C ASP A 20 -12.08 4.59 -5.96
N LYS A 21 -11.47 5.10 -7.02
CA LYS A 21 -11.18 4.35 -8.24
C LYS A 21 -9.68 4.12 -8.41
N VAL A 22 -9.28 2.86 -8.40
CA VAL A 22 -7.92 2.42 -8.77
C VAL A 22 -7.93 1.96 -10.23
N GLU A 23 -7.26 2.73 -11.10
CA GLU A 23 -7.22 2.43 -12.55
C GLU A 23 -6.11 1.45 -12.91
N SER A 24 -5.02 1.47 -12.13
CA SER A 24 -3.92 0.52 -12.25
C SER A 24 -3.21 0.38 -10.91
N ILE A 25 -2.68 -0.81 -10.65
CA ILE A 25 -1.90 -1.10 -9.45
C ILE A 25 -0.77 -2.07 -9.78
N LEU A 26 0.44 -1.71 -9.37
CA LEU A 26 1.64 -2.52 -9.39
C LEU A 26 2.03 -2.80 -7.94
N VAL A 27 2.20 -4.08 -7.61
CA VAL A 27 2.74 -4.50 -6.32
C VAL A 27 4.02 -5.27 -6.60
N GLN A 28 5.13 -4.87 -5.99
CA GLN A 28 6.42 -5.52 -6.13
C GLN A 28 6.90 -5.97 -4.76
N CYS A 29 6.93 -7.28 -4.54
CA CYS A 29 7.45 -7.89 -3.32
C CYS A 29 8.94 -8.23 -3.52
N ALA A 30 9.78 -7.76 -2.60
CA ALA A 30 11.19 -8.11 -2.50
C ALA A 30 11.50 -8.66 -1.09
N ASP A 31 12.68 -9.26 -0.92
CA ASP A 31 13.10 -9.82 0.38
C ASP A 31 13.15 -8.78 1.50
N TRP A 32 13.34 -7.51 1.15
CA TRP A 32 13.54 -6.40 2.07
C TRP A 32 12.35 -5.46 2.17
N GLY A 33 11.29 -5.61 1.37
CA GLY A 33 10.16 -4.69 1.38
C GLY A 33 9.15 -4.93 0.26
N ILE A 34 8.09 -4.15 0.25
CA ILE A 34 7.03 -4.18 -0.76
C ILE A 34 6.85 -2.76 -1.30
N ASN A 35 6.91 -2.59 -2.62
CA ASN A 35 6.52 -1.33 -3.26
C ASN A 35 5.12 -1.48 -3.84
N VAL A 36 4.24 -0.54 -3.51
CA VAL A 36 2.88 -0.44 -4.06
C VAL A 36 2.78 0.88 -4.81
N ARG A 37 2.61 0.81 -6.13
CA ARG A 37 2.37 1.98 -6.98
C ARG A 37 1.01 1.84 -7.64
N MET A 38 0.17 2.85 -7.52
CA MET A 38 -1.17 2.85 -8.08
C MET A 38 -1.53 4.20 -8.71
N PHE A 39 -2.46 4.14 -9.67
CA PHE A 39 -3.15 5.32 -10.17
C PHE A 39 -4.54 5.36 -9.54
N LEU A 40 -4.67 6.19 -8.52
CA LEU A 40 -5.83 6.29 -7.62
C LEU A 40 -6.49 7.65 -7.85
N ASN A 41 -7.77 7.67 -8.25
CA ASN A 41 -8.53 8.89 -8.50
C ASN A 41 -7.88 9.91 -9.46
N GLY A 42 -7.05 9.44 -10.39
CA GLY A 42 -6.33 10.31 -11.33
C GLY A 42 -4.97 10.81 -10.82
N GLU A 43 -4.53 10.35 -9.65
CA GLU A 43 -3.23 10.69 -9.05
C GLU A 43 -2.35 9.45 -8.90
N ILE A 44 -1.04 9.64 -8.98
CA ILE A 44 -0.07 8.57 -8.69
C ILE A 44 0.16 8.54 -7.19
N VAL A 45 -0.08 7.38 -6.59
CA VAL A 45 0.29 7.09 -5.20
C VAL A 45 1.32 5.97 -5.21
N GLU A 46 2.45 6.21 -4.53
CA GLU A 46 3.50 5.22 -4.38
C GLU A 46 3.90 5.09 -2.91
N LEU A 47 3.88 3.85 -2.42
CA LEU A 47 4.14 3.48 -1.05
C LEU A 47 5.24 2.42 -1.00
N ASP A 48 6.21 2.63 -0.14
CA ASP A 48 7.16 1.59 0.27
C ASP A 48 6.74 1.06 1.64
N LEU A 49 6.56 -0.25 1.74
CA LEU A 49 6.21 -0.95 2.97
C LEU A 49 7.39 -1.81 3.44
N LEU A 50 7.81 -1.59 4.67
CA LEU A 50 8.84 -2.38 5.34
C LEU A 50 8.20 -3.13 6.51
N LYS A 51 8.24 -4.47 6.46
CA LYS A 51 7.72 -5.28 7.55
C LYS A 51 8.64 -5.19 8.77
N ASN A 52 8.06 -4.90 9.93
CA ASN A 52 8.78 -4.85 11.20
C ASN A 52 8.04 -5.68 12.28
N TYR A 53 8.40 -5.49 13.55
CA TYR A 53 7.81 -6.25 14.66
C TYR A 53 6.40 -5.77 15.05
N GLU A 54 6.00 -4.57 14.64
CA GLU A 54 4.69 -3.96 14.90
C GLU A 54 3.71 -4.15 13.74
N GLY A 55 4.19 -4.56 12.57
CA GLY A 55 3.38 -4.72 11.36
C GLY A 55 4.15 -4.26 10.14
N TYR A 56 3.74 -3.14 9.56
CA TYR A 56 4.42 -2.50 8.43
C TYR A 56 4.66 -1.00 8.69
N GLU A 57 5.89 -0.56 8.43
CA GLU A 57 6.21 0.85 8.27
C GLU A 57 5.94 1.23 6.80
N VAL A 58 5.18 2.29 6.58
CA VAL A 58 4.73 2.77 5.26
C VAL A 58 5.33 4.14 4.97
N THR A 59 6.12 4.23 3.91
CA THR A 59 6.70 5.49 3.44
C THR A 59 5.99 5.95 2.17
N PHE A 60 5.59 7.21 2.12
CA PHE A 60 5.02 7.83 0.93
C PHE A 60 6.15 8.35 0.03
N VAL A 61 6.39 7.70 -1.10
CA VAL A 61 7.58 7.96 -1.94
C VAL A 61 7.55 9.35 -2.58
N GLU A 62 6.37 9.82 -2.97
CA GLU A 62 6.17 11.15 -3.56
C GLU A 62 6.10 12.28 -2.50
N GLU A 63 5.80 11.95 -1.24
CA GLU A 63 5.65 12.93 -0.14
C GLU A 63 6.86 12.91 0.80
N ARG A 64 8.02 13.39 0.33
CA ARG A 64 9.29 13.29 1.08
C ARG A 64 9.31 13.98 2.46
N ASP A 65 8.45 14.96 2.67
CA ASP A 65 8.35 15.67 3.95
C ASP A 65 7.43 14.94 4.96
N LYS A 66 6.76 13.88 4.53
CA LYS A 66 5.87 13.08 5.37
C LYS A 66 6.66 11.99 6.08
N GLU A 67 6.55 11.96 7.40
CA GLU A 67 7.15 10.88 8.19
C GLU A 67 6.50 9.53 7.84
N PRO A 68 7.25 8.41 7.91
CA PRO A 68 6.68 7.09 7.74
C PRO A 68 5.54 6.83 8.74
N ALA A 69 4.51 6.15 8.28
CA ALA A 69 3.37 5.74 9.11
C ALA A 69 3.50 4.27 9.51
N GLN A 70 3.19 3.94 10.75
CA GLN A 70 3.11 2.55 11.21
C GLN A 70 1.67 2.04 11.05
N ILE A 71 1.51 0.84 10.49
CA ILE A 71 0.24 0.10 10.43
C ILE A 71 0.41 -1.31 10.99
N ASP A 72 -0.67 -1.88 11.55
CA ASP A 72 -0.62 -3.21 12.17
C ASP A 72 -0.70 -4.31 11.10
N ASP A 73 -1.60 -4.13 10.13
CA ASP A 73 -1.78 -5.05 9.00
C ASP A 73 -2.00 -4.35 7.66
N LEU A 74 -2.03 -5.12 6.57
CA LEU A 74 -2.16 -4.56 5.22
C LEU A 74 -3.54 -3.90 4.98
N GLY A 75 -4.59 -4.30 5.70
CA GLY A 75 -5.92 -3.73 5.57
C GLY A 75 -6.00 -2.27 6.04
N ASP A 76 -5.14 -1.90 6.99
CA ASP A 76 -5.02 -0.52 7.49
C ASP A 76 -4.55 0.48 6.43
N LEU A 77 -4.01 0.01 5.28
CA LEU A 77 -3.67 0.86 4.14
C LEU A 77 -4.87 1.70 3.66
N ILE A 78 -6.08 1.13 3.72
CA ILE A 78 -7.31 1.82 3.31
C ILE A 78 -7.58 3.02 4.23
N GLN A 79 -7.40 2.83 5.54
CA GLN A 79 -7.58 3.91 6.53
C GLN A 79 -6.47 4.96 6.42
N LEU A 80 -5.22 4.51 6.22
CA LEU A 80 -4.05 5.38 6.07
C LEU A 80 -4.20 6.31 4.86
N LEU A 81 -4.66 5.76 3.73
CA LEU A 81 -4.91 6.51 2.49
C LEU A 81 -6.24 7.28 2.50
N LYS A 82 -7.11 7.00 3.48
CA LYS A 82 -8.44 7.58 3.61
C LYS A 82 -9.31 7.35 2.37
N VAL A 83 -9.27 6.11 1.87
CA VAL A 83 -10.08 5.65 0.73
C VAL A 83 -11.17 4.68 1.19
N SER A 84 -12.23 4.48 0.40
CA SER A 84 -13.34 3.57 0.70
C SER A 84 -14.06 3.01 -0.51
#